data_AF-A0A7X4FGZ4-F1
#
_entry.id   AF-A0A7X4FGZ4-F1
#
_cell.length_a   1.000
_cell.length_b   1.000
_cell.length_c   1.000
_cell.angle_alpha   90.00
_cell.angle_beta   90.00
_cell.angle_gamma   90.00
#
_symmetry.space_group_name_H-M   'P 1'
#
loop_
_entity.id
_entity.type
_entity.pdbx_description
1 polymer ?
#
loop_
_entity_poly.entity_id
_entity_poly.type
_entity_poly.pdbx_seq_one_letter_code
_entity_poly.pdbx_strand_id
1 'polypeptide(L)'
;MTDSYWADITKAFLNLYPEKDLELIEQVLPHFGKKGTIFGTFNTKAFSVLTELAKRHPGQVWKCVSKRLEERDFFLEKWLKKGDARDSFSTEEEKGALTFIPRERIWEWIDEDVENRAWYFAYRLTPKTFSLEEWPNSLARAFLIHYGGREDVRNNLYANYATESWTGERSLYLEKKKEKLLCLKDSEDDVNVKRWLDEYIGGVEEDIEHARIDEEREF
;
A
#
# COMPACT_ATOMS: atom_id res chain seq x y z
N MET A 1 -17.21 2.17 -26.55
CA MET A 1 -16.13 3.14 -26.28
C MET A 1 -15.10 2.41 -25.44
N THR A 2 -13.84 2.32 -25.90
CA THR A 2 -12.82 1.57 -25.17
C THR A 2 -12.34 2.35 -23.96
N ASP A 3 -12.05 1.63 -22.87
CA ASP A 3 -11.55 2.19 -21.60
C ASP A 3 -10.31 3.08 -21.75
N SER A 4 -9.48 2.84 -22.77
CA SER A 4 -8.32 3.69 -23.10
C SER A 4 -8.75 5.06 -23.62
N TYR A 5 -9.75 5.11 -24.51
CA TYR A 5 -10.19 6.37 -25.12
C TYR A 5 -10.80 7.32 -24.09
N TRP A 6 -11.54 6.78 -23.11
CA TRP A 6 -12.07 7.57 -22.01
C TRP A 6 -10.96 8.17 -21.14
N ALA A 7 -9.95 7.38 -20.77
CA ALA A 7 -8.86 7.86 -19.92
C ALA A 7 -8.00 8.93 -20.61
N ASP A 8 -7.73 8.76 -21.92
CA ASP A 8 -6.95 9.72 -22.69
C ASP A 8 -7.71 11.05 -22.87
N ILE A 9 -9.03 11.00 -23.17
CA ILE A 9 -9.89 12.19 -23.19
C ILE A 9 -9.92 12.87 -21.84
N THR A 10 -10.08 12.10 -20.77
CA THR A 10 -10.21 12.68 -19.42
C THR A 10 -8.92 13.37 -19.01
N LYS A 11 -7.75 12.80 -19.31
CA LYS A 11 -6.46 13.47 -19.08
C LYS A 11 -6.31 14.74 -19.92
N ALA A 12 -6.70 14.71 -21.19
CA ALA A 12 -6.69 15.90 -22.02
C ALA A 12 -7.64 16.98 -21.47
N PHE A 13 -8.83 16.60 -21.00
CA PHE A 13 -9.79 17.48 -20.36
C PHE A 13 -9.22 18.12 -19.09
N LEU A 14 -8.59 17.33 -18.21
CA LEU A 14 -7.92 17.83 -17.00
C LEU A 14 -6.79 18.83 -17.30
N ASN A 15 -6.12 18.69 -18.45
CA ASN A 15 -5.09 19.65 -18.86
C ASN A 15 -5.66 20.96 -19.42
N LEU A 16 -6.82 20.88 -20.08
CA LEU A 16 -7.47 22.04 -20.69
C LEU A 16 -8.33 22.84 -19.70
N TYR A 17 -8.88 22.17 -18.68
CA TYR A 17 -9.84 22.74 -17.73
C TYR A 17 -9.49 22.37 -16.28
N PRO A 18 -8.34 22.81 -15.75
CA PRO A 18 -7.91 22.48 -14.38
C PRO A 18 -8.88 22.98 -13.30
N GLU A 19 -9.67 24.02 -13.59
CA GLU A 19 -10.74 24.51 -12.71
C GLU A 19 -11.88 23.50 -12.51
N LYS A 20 -11.96 22.47 -13.38
CA LYS A 20 -12.96 21.40 -13.33
C LYS A 20 -12.49 20.16 -12.58
N ASP A 21 -11.25 20.12 -12.12
CA ASP A 21 -10.69 18.97 -11.41
C ASP A 21 -11.54 18.56 -10.20
N LEU A 22 -11.98 19.54 -9.39
CA LEU A 22 -12.78 19.27 -8.19
C LEU A 22 -14.17 18.73 -8.53
N GLU A 23 -14.81 19.28 -9.56
CA GLU A 23 -16.11 18.80 -10.06
C GLU A 23 -15.98 17.34 -10.54
N LEU A 24 -14.88 17.02 -11.23
CA LEU A 24 -14.62 15.66 -11.69
C LEU A 24 -14.34 14.71 -10.52
N ILE A 25 -13.57 15.12 -9.51
CA ILE A 25 -13.32 14.34 -8.28
C ILE A 25 -14.66 13.97 -7.61
N GLU A 26 -15.55 14.95 -7.45
CA GLU A 26 -16.85 14.76 -6.81
C GLU A 26 -17.80 13.87 -7.62
N GLN A 27 -17.70 13.86 -8.94
CA GLN A 27 -18.51 12.98 -9.80
C GLN A 27 -17.92 11.59 -9.93
N VAL A 28 -16.60 11.46 -10.10
CA VAL A 28 -15.96 10.19 -10.42
C VAL A 28 -15.73 9.32 -9.19
N LEU A 29 -15.18 9.90 -8.11
CA LEU A 29 -14.80 9.10 -6.95
C LEU A 29 -15.98 8.35 -6.32
N PRO A 30 -17.20 8.90 -6.16
CA PRO A 30 -18.32 8.14 -5.58
C PRO A 30 -18.75 6.90 -6.38
N HIS A 31 -18.40 6.82 -7.66
CA HIS A 31 -18.72 5.71 -8.55
C HIS A 31 -17.57 4.71 -8.73
N PHE A 32 -16.38 5.03 -8.22
CA PHE A 32 -15.22 4.17 -8.35
C PHE A 32 -15.40 2.81 -7.65
N GLY A 33 -15.09 1.71 -8.32
CA GLY A 33 -15.28 0.35 -7.80
C GLY A 33 -16.73 -0.15 -7.83
N LYS A 34 -17.70 0.67 -8.24
CA LYS A 34 -19.11 0.27 -8.29
C LYS A 34 -19.44 -0.49 -9.58
N LYS A 35 -20.04 -1.68 -9.44
CA LYS A 35 -20.51 -2.50 -10.56
C LYS A 35 -21.44 -1.70 -11.48
N GLY A 36 -21.33 -1.94 -12.79
CA GLY A 36 -22.15 -1.25 -13.80
C GLY A 36 -21.66 0.16 -14.17
N THR A 37 -20.52 0.60 -13.63
CA THR A 37 -19.88 1.86 -14.01
C THR A 37 -18.61 1.57 -14.82
N ILE A 38 -18.09 2.57 -15.55
CA ILE A 38 -16.77 2.51 -16.20
C ILE A 38 -15.61 2.35 -15.20
N PHE A 39 -15.91 2.45 -13.90
CA PHE A 39 -14.98 2.28 -12.79
C PHE A 39 -15.23 0.98 -12.00
N GLY A 40 -16.15 0.13 -12.45
CA GLY A 40 -16.59 -1.06 -11.71
C GLY A 40 -15.70 -2.29 -11.86
N THR A 41 -14.62 -2.20 -12.63
CA THR A 41 -13.67 -3.28 -12.90
C THR A 41 -12.24 -2.81 -12.61
N PHE A 42 -11.31 -3.77 -12.52
CA PHE A 42 -9.87 -3.47 -12.42
C PHE A 42 -9.33 -2.90 -13.72
N ASN A 43 -9.58 -1.61 -13.93
CA ASN A 43 -9.16 -0.88 -15.11
C ASN A 43 -7.98 0.04 -14.77
N THR A 44 -6.79 -0.35 -15.21
CA THR A 44 -5.54 0.40 -15.01
C THR A 44 -5.58 1.81 -15.59
N LYS A 45 -6.38 2.03 -16.65
CA LYS A 45 -6.56 3.36 -17.27
C LYS A 45 -7.40 4.27 -16.39
N ALA A 46 -8.48 3.76 -15.79
CA ALA A 46 -9.29 4.50 -14.82
C ALA A 46 -8.47 4.88 -13.58
N PHE A 47 -7.62 3.96 -13.09
CA PHE A 47 -6.73 4.22 -11.97
C PHE A 47 -5.77 5.37 -12.29
N SER A 48 -5.25 5.43 -13.52
CA SER A 48 -4.32 6.48 -13.93
C SER A 48 -4.93 7.89 -13.93
N VAL A 49 -6.22 8.03 -14.22
CA VAL A 49 -6.94 9.30 -14.11
C VAL A 49 -7.08 9.73 -12.65
N LEU A 50 -7.48 8.79 -11.78
CA LEU A 50 -7.60 9.07 -10.36
C LEU A 50 -6.27 9.38 -9.69
N THR A 51 -5.20 8.70 -10.10
CA THR A 51 -3.85 8.98 -9.62
C THR A 51 -3.40 10.38 -10.03
N GLU A 52 -3.75 10.84 -11.25
CA GLU A 52 -3.47 12.21 -11.68
C GLU A 52 -4.25 13.24 -10.83
N LEU A 53 -5.52 12.98 -10.54
CA LEU A 53 -6.31 13.82 -9.63
C LEU A 53 -5.74 13.83 -8.20
N ALA A 54 -5.27 12.68 -7.70
CA ALA A 54 -4.63 12.57 -6.39
C ALA A 54 -3.32 13.35 -6.31
N LYS A 55 -2.54 13.41 -7.40
CA LYS A 55 -1.33 14.24 -7.48
C LYS A 55 -1.65 15.73 -7.42
N ARG A 56 -2.71 16.17 -8.09
CA ARG A 56 -3.09 17.59 -8.18
C ARG A 56 -3.82 18.10 -6.94
N HIS A 57 -4.72 17.30 -6.39
CA HIS A 57 -5.63 17.67 -5.30
C HIS A 57 -5.65 16.62 -4.18
N PRO A 58 -4.51 16.30 -3.56
CA PRO A 58 -4.41 15.16 -2.65
C PRO A 58 -5.34 15.27 -1.44
N GLY A 59 -5.51 16.47 -0.87
CA GLY A 59 -6.38 16.68 0.29
C GLY A 59 -7.87 16.45 -0.04
N GLN A 60 -8.32 16.91 -1.20
CA GLN A 60 -9.70 16.76 -1.65
C GLN A 60 -10.00 15.30 -2.02
N VAL A 61 -9.06 14.64 -2.71
CA VAL A 61 -9.16 13.20 -3.00
C VAL A 61 -9.22 12.40 -1.71
N TRP A 62 -8.33 12.67 -0.74
CA TRP A 62 -8.36 11.98 0.55
C TRP A 62 -9.69 12.16 1.28
N LYS A 63 -10.23 13.39 1.33
CA LYS A 63 -11.53 13.68 1.96
C LYS A 63 -12.67 12.84 1.38
N CYS A 64 -12.65 12.57 0.07
CA CYS A 64 -13.65 11.73 -0.58
C CYS A 64 -13.42 10.24 -0.30
N VAL A 65 -12.16 9.80 -0.31
CA VAL A 65 -11.80 8.39 -0.20
C VAL A 65 -11.86 7.89 1.23
N SER A 66 -11.40 8.67 2.21
CA SER A 66 -11.33 8.28 3.62
C SER A 66 -12.70 7.90 4.18
N LYS A 67 -13.77 8.60 3.77
CA LYS A 67 -15.15 8.26 4.13
C LYS A 67 -15.58 6.88 3.61
N ARG A 68 -15.10 6.50 2.43
CA ARG A 68 -15.44 5.21 1.79
C ARG A 68 -14.56 4.06 2.28
N LEU A 69 -13.40 4.34 2.87
CA LEU A 69 -12.55 3.32 3.48
C LEU A 69 -13.23 2.60 4.66
N GLU A 70 -14.22 3.23 5.29
CA GLU A 70 -15.05 2.58 6.30
C GLU A 70 -15.89 1.43 5.75
N GLU A 71 -16.22 1.48 4.46
CA GLU A 71 -16.94 0.39 3.77
C GLU A 71 -16.00 -0.76 3.37
N ARG A 72 -14.69 -0.65 3.65
CA ARG A 72 -13.65 -1.64 3.31
C ARG A 72 -13.67 -1.99 1.82
N ASP A 73 -13.76 -0.93 1.00
CA ASP A 73 -13.84 -1.04 -0.45
C ASP A 73 -12.52 -1.55 -1.05
N PHE A 74 -12.55 -2.81 -1.49
CA PHE A 74 -11.40 -3.50 -2.06
C PHE A 74 -10.77 -2.78 -3.27
N PHE A 75 -11.56 -2.12 -4.12
CA PHE A 75 -11.03 -1.43 -5.30
C PHE A 75 -10.30 -0.16 -4.88
N LEU A 76 -10.82 0.57 -3.90
CA LEU A 76 -10.15 1.72 -3.32
C LEU A 76 -8.87 1.31 -2.59
N GLU A 77 -8.92 0.28 -1.75
CA GLU A 77 -7.73 -0.27 -1.07
C GLU A 77 -6.64 -0.61 -2.08
N LYS A 78 -6.99 -1.33 -3.14
CA LYS A 78 -6.04 -1.69 -4.18
C LYS A 78 -5.49 -0.45 -4.88
N TRP A 79 -6.30 0.49 -5.35
CA TRP A 79 -5.80 1.70 -6.03
C TRP A 79 -4.92 2.59 -5.14
N LEU A 80 -5.31 2.77 -3.87
CA LEU A 80 -4.55 3.52 -2.89
C LEU A 80 -3.18 2.90 -2.62
N LYS A 81 -3.15 1.57 -2.46
CA LYS A 81 -1.93 0.81 -2.21
C LYS A 81 -1.09 0.61 -3.45
N LYS A 82 -1.67 0.52 -4.66
CA LYS A 82 -1.04 -0.07 -5.86
C LYS A 82 0.28 0.60 -6.25
N GLY A 83 1.33 0.01 -5.69
CA GLY A 83 2.71 -0.18 -6.11
C GLY A 83 3.27 -1.43 -5.39
N ASP A 84 2.39 -2.35 -5.00
CA ASP A 84 2.71 -3.61 -4.31
C ASP A 84 3.00 -4.68 -5.39
N ALA A 85 4.22 -5.21 -5.40
CA ALA A 85 4.79 -6.13 -6.39
C ALA A 85 4.05 -7.48 -6.54
N ARG A 86 2.93 -7.70 -5.85
CA ARG A 86 2.10 -8.91 -5.98
C ARG A 86 1.54 -9.10 -7.39
N ASP A 87 1.33 -8.03 -8.14
CA ASP A 87 1.04 -8.12 -9.56
C ASP A 87 2.40 -8.05 -10.30
N SER A 88 2.92 -9.22 -10.71
CA SER A 88 4.20 -9.47 -11.41
C SER A 88 4.41 -8.71 -12.73
N PHE A 89 3.62 -7.67 -12.98
CA PHE A 89 3.58 -6.84 -14.18
C PHE A 89 3.54 -5.34 -13.85
N SER A 90 3.62 -4.94 -12.57
CA SER A 90 3.74 -3.53 -12.19
C SER A 90 5.22 -3.13 -12.23
N THR A 91 5.55 -2.15 -13.07
CA THR A 91 6.88 -1.53 -13.10
C THR A 91 7.05 -0.66 -11.85
N GLU A 92 8.28 -0.48 -11.39
CA GLU A 92 8.66 0.33 -10.21
C GLU A 92 8.11 1.78 -10.22
N GLU A 93 7.61 2.25 -11.37
CA GLU A 93 7.05 3.59 -11.56
C GLU A 93 5.60 3.76 -11.10
N GLU A 94 4.85 2.67 -10.87
CA GLU A 94 3.44 2.74 -10.43
C GLU A 94 3.33 2.83 -8.91
N LYS A 95 3.72 3.97 -8.32
CA LYS A 95 3.46 4.25 -6.89
C LYS A 95 1.95 4.45 -6.64
N GLY A 96 1.45 3.84 -5.56
CA GLY A 96 0.05 3.92 -5.16
C GLY A 96 -0.38 5.34 -4.79
N ALA A 97 -1.67 5.65 -4.93
CA ALA A 97 -2.17 7.01 -4.70
C ALA A 97 -1.90 7.53 -3.28
N LEU A 98 -1.75 6.64 -2.28
CA LEU A 98 -1.35 7.02 -0.91
C LEU A 98 -0.02 7.77 -0.85
N THR A 99 0.88 7.57 -1.80
CA THR A 99 2.18 8.27 -1.82
C THR A 99 2.06 9.77 -2.07
N PHE A 100 0.93 10.23 -2.64
CA PHE A 100 0.65 11.65 -2.88
C PHE A 100 -0.16 12.29 -1.76
N ILE A 101 -0.77 11.49 -0.87
CA ILE A 101 -1.59 12.01 0.21
C ILE A 101 -0.69 12.51 1.36
N PRO A 102 -0.90 13.75 1.86
CA PRO A 102 -0.18 14.25 3.02
C PRO A 102 -0.34 13.32 4.21
N ARG A 103 0.77 12.98 4.86
CA ARG A 103 0.78 12.01 5.96
C ARG A 103 -0.06 12.50 7.13
N GLU A 104 -0.04 13.79 7.37
CA GLU A 104 -0.81 14.44 8.44
C GLU A 104 -2.30 14.15 8.28
N ARG A 105 -2.82 14.12 7.05
CA ARG A 105 -4.23 13.77 6.77
C ARG A 105 -4.54 12.30 7.00
N ILE A 106 -3.56 11.43 6.79
CA ILE A 106 -3.69 9.99 7.06
C ILE A 106 -3.71 9.77 8.57
N TRP A 107 -2.82 10.41 9.32
CA TRP A 107 -2.75 10.34 10.78
C TRP A 107 -3.99 10.93 11.43
N GLU A 108 -4.44 12.12 11.01
CA GLU A 108 -5.72 12.70 11.46
C GLU A 108 -6.89 11.71 11.29
N TRP A 109 -6.96 11.03 10.15
CA TRP A 109 -8.00 10.02 9.91
C TRP A 109 -7.82 8.80 10.83
N ILE A 110 -6.61 8.29 11.05
CA ILE A 110 -6.41 7.14 11.96
C ILE A 110 -6.72 7.54 13.40
N ASP A 111 -6.29 8.72 13.84
CA ASP A 111 -6.40 9.21 15.21
C ASP A 111 -7.86 9.42 15.65
N GLU A 112 -8.75 9.74 14.71
CA GLU A 112 -10.20 9.83 14.95
C GLU A 112 -10.84 8.49 15.40
N ASP A 113 -10.29 7.34 14.99
CA ASP A 113 -10.76 6.02 15.42
C ASP A 113 -9.62 4.98 15.35
N VAL A 114 -8.65 5.13 16.26
CA VAL A 114 -7.42 4.32 16.28
C VAL A 114 -7.73 2.83 16.35
N GLU A 115 -8.73 2.44 17.14
CA GLU A 115 -9.09 1.04 17.38
C GLU A 115 -9.58 0.33 16.11
N ASN A 116 -10.28 1.01 15.22
CA ASN A 116 -10.77 0.41 13.99
C ASN A 116 -9.90 0.70 12.76
N ARG A 117 -9.13 1.79 12.77
CA ARG A 117 -8.39 2.28 11.60
C ARG A 117 -6.92 1.88 11.60
N ALA A 118 -6.26 1.80 12.75
CA ALA A 118 -4.82 1.55 12.80
C ALA A 118 -4.45 0.16 12.27
N TRP A 119 -5.03 -0.92 12.83
CA TRP A 119 -4.75 -2.29 12.36
C TRP A 119 -5.17 -2.48 10.90
N TYR A 120 -6.28 -1.87 10.49
CA TYR A 120 -6.77 -1.92 9.11
C TYR A 120 -5.78 -1.27 8.15
N PHE A 121 -5.28 -0.08 8.50
CA PHE A 121 -4.28 0.62 7.71
C PHE A 121 -2.98 -0.19 7.60
N ALA A 122 -2.53 -0.79 8.71
CA ALA A 122 -1.37 -1.67 8.75
C ALA A 122 -1.48 -2.82 7.74
N TYR A 123 -2.62 -3.50 7.73
CA TYR A 123 -2.84 -4.69 6.91
C TYR A 123 -3.12 -4.38 5.44
N ARG A 124 -4.01 -3.41 5.18
CA ARG A 124 -4.63 -3.20 3.85
C ARG A 124 -4.01 -2.08 3.04
N LEU A 125 -3.51 -1.03 3.69
CA LEU A 125 -3.19 0.22 3.01
C LEU A 125 -1.70 0.51 2.97
N THR A 126 -0.93 0.03 3.95
CA THR A 126 0.52 0.31 4.00
C THR A 126 1.25 -0.34 2.82
N PRO A 127 1.89 0.45 1.93
CA PRO A 127 2.74 -0.08 0.86
C PRO A 127 3.95 -0.81 1.44
N LYS A 128 4.38 -1.87 0.74
CA LYS A 128 5.55 -2.65 1.15
C LYS A 128 6.82 -2.04 0.60
N THR A 129 7.86 -1.91 1.43
CA THR A 129 9.22 -1.67 0.96
C THR A 129 10.24 -2.16 1.98
N PHE A 130 11.29 -2.82 1.50
CA PHE A 130 12.50 -3.12 2.25
C PHE A 130 13.74 -2.51 1.59
N SER A 131 13.53 -1.55 0.68
CA SER A 131 14.64 -0.82 0.08
C SER A 131 15.30 0.04 1.15
N LEU A 132 16.61 -0.13 1.35
CA LEU A 132 17.39 0.70 2.28
C LEU A 132 17.33 2.19 1.90
N GLU A 133 17.18 2.49 0.61
CA GLU A 133 17.07 3.86 0.12
C GLU A 133 15.68 4.46 0.41
N GLU A 134 14.61 3.67 0.26
CA GLU A 134 13.25 4.16 0.47
C GLU A 134 12.80 4.09 1.94
N TRP A 135 13.38 3.17 2.72
CA TRP A 135 12.94 2.87 4.09
C TRP A 135 12.86 4.09 5.02
N PRO A 136 13.88 4.98 5.08
CA PRO A 136 13.83 6.14 5.97
C PRO A 136 12.62 7.04 5.73
N ASN A 137 12.20 7.11 4.46
CA ASN A 137 11.06 7.90 4.00
C ASN A 137 9.81 7.06 3.74
N SER A 138 9.79 5.78 4.12
CA SER A 138 8.67 4.90 3.84
C SER A 138 7.45 5.23 4.71
N LEU A 139 6.26 4.98 4.17
CA LEU A 139 5.01 5.12 4.93
C LEU A 139 4.93 4.09 6.06
N ALA A 140 5.48 2.89 5.84
CA ALA A 140 5.54 1.83 6.85
C ALA A 140 6.37 2.22 8.07
N ARG A 141 7.57 2.77 7.86
CA ARG A 141 8.42 3.25 8.96
C ARG A 141 7.73 4.37 9.75
N ALA A 142 7.21 5.39 9.05
CA ALA A 142 6.50 6.48 9.71
C ALA A 142 5.29 5.96 10.52
N PHE A 143 4.52 5.03 9.94
CA PHE A 143 3.38 4.41 10.61
C PHE A 143 3.78 3.63 11.87
N LEU A 144 4.90 2.89 11.83
CA LEU A 144 5.45 2.19 13.00
C LEU A 144 5.94 3.14 14.09
N ILE A 145 6.53 4.29 13.74
CA ILE A 145 6.92 5.31 14.72
C ILE A 145 5.68 5.79 15.49
N HIS A 146 4.58 6.07 14.78
CA HIS A 146 3.34 6.59 15.38
C HIS A 146 2.54 5.52 16.15
N TYR A 147 2.35 4.34 15.56
CA TYR A 147 1.38 3.34 16.06
C TYR A 147 2.00 1.98 16.41
N GLY A 148 3.30 1.77 16.16
CA GLY A 148 4.00 0.51 16.41
C GLY A 148 4.11 0.15 17.89
N GLY A 149 3.73 1.07 18.79
CA GLY A 149 3.45 0.82 20.20
C GLY A 149 2.46 -0.33 20.43
N ARG A 150 1.49 -0.49 19.52
CA ARG A 150 0.40 -1.46 19.64
C ARG A 150 0.73 -2.78 18.96
N GLU A 151 0.36 -3.87 19.62
CA GLU A 151 0.62 -5.23 19.12
C GLU A 151 -0.23 -5.57 17.89
N ASP A 152 -1.51 -5.18 17.88
CA ASP A 152 -2.41 -5.39 16.73
C ASP A 152 -1.86 -4.76 15.45
N VAL A 153 -1.29 -3.55 15.55
CA VAL A 153 -0.62 -2.86 14.45
C VAL A 153 0.58 -3.64 13.95
N ARG A 154 1.47 -4.08 14.85
CA ARG A 154 2.68 -4.84 14.48
C ARG A 154 2.33 -6.17 13.82
N ASN A 155 1.40 -6.92 14.39
CA ASN A 155 0.95 -8.22 13.86
C ASN A 155 0.30 -8.07 12.48
N ASN A 156 -0.54 -7.06 12.28
CA ASN A 156 -1.18 -6.81 11.00
C ASN A 156 -0.21 -6.32 9.93
N LEU A 157 0.79 -5.50 10.31
CA LEU A 157 1.83 -5.08 9.39
C LEU A 157 2.75 -6.25 9.00
N TYR A 158 3.09 -7.12 9.96
CA TYR A 158 3.79 -8.38 9.68
C TYR A 158 3.00 -9.20 8.65
N ALA A 159 1.71 -9.43 8.89
CA ALA A 159 0.86 -10.23 8.00
C ALA A 159 0.77 -9.63 6.58
N ASN A 160 0.70 -8.31 6.47
CA ASN A 160 0.74 -7.61 5.18
C ASN A 160 2.02 -7.97 4.42
N TYR A 161 3.19 -7.77 5.04
CA TYR A 161 4.49 -8.03 4.43
C TYR A 161 4.79 -9.52 4.23
N ALA A 162 4.25 -10.42 5.05
CA ALA A 162 4.43 -11.86 4.91
C ALA A 162 3.68 -12.44 3.70
N THR A 163 2.59 -11.78 3.25
CA THR A 163 1.80 -12.28 2.11
C THR A 163 2.49 -11.95 0.79
N GLU A 164 3.31 -12.87 0.28
CA GLU A 164 4.13 -12.71 -0.93
C GLU A 164 4.15 -14.01 -1.76
N SER A 165 4.51 -13.89 -3.04
CA SER A 165 4.77 -15.03 -3.92
C SER A 165 6.26 -15.09 -4.22
N TRP A 166 6.80 -16.30 -4.34
CA TRP A 166 8.19 -16.53 -4.68
C TRP A 166 8.30 -17.55 -5.81
N THR A 167 9.50 -17.70 -6.35
CA THR A 167 9.82 -18.71 -7.36
C THR A 167 11.18 -19.31 -7.03
N GLY A 168 11.29 -20.63 -7.12
CA GLY A 168 12.47 -21.38 -6.67
C GLY A 168 12.38 -21.79 -5.20
N GLU A 169 13.53 -22.11 -4.61
CA GLU A 169 13.66 -22.51 -3.21
C GLU A 169 13.17 -21.40 -2.27
N ARG A 170 12.20 -21.75 -1.42
CA ARG A 170 11.60 -20.85 -0.44
C ARG A 170 12.64 -20.46 0.61
N SER A 171 13.47 -21.39 1.05
CA SER A 171 14.53 -21.15 2.04
C SER A 171 15.49 -20.04 1.58
N LEU A 172 16.03 -20.15 0.36
CA LEU A 172 16.92 -19.15 -0.24
C LEU A 172 16.26 -17.77 -0.40
N TYR A 173 14.97 -17.75 -0.77
CA TYR A 173 14.20 -16.51 -0.85
C TYR A 173 14.07 -15.82 0.52
N LEU A 174 13.76 -16.60 1.56
CA LEU A 174 13.62 -16.10 2.93
C LEU A 174 14.96 -15.67 3.54
N GLU A 175 16.06 -16.35 3.24
CA GLU A 175 17.41 -15.94 3.68
C GLU A 175 17.76 -14.54 3.15
N LYS A 176 17.56 -14.30 1.85
CA LYS A 176 17.77 -12.96 1.26
C LYS A 176 16.87 -11.90 1.90
N LYS A 177 15.66 -12.27 2.30
CA LYS A 177 14.73 -11.38 3.00
C LYS A 177 15.24 -11.06 4.41
N LYS A 178 15.70 -12.07 5.15
CA LYS A 178 16.31 -11.92 6.47
C LYS A 178 17.52 -10.98 6.43
N GLU A 179 18.41 -11.15 5.45
CA GLU A 179 19.58 -10.26 5.27
C GLU A 179 19.16 -8.80 5.09
N LYS A 180 18.13 -8.53 4.27
CA LYS A 180 17.60 -7.16 4.11
C LYS A 180 17.03 -6.60 5.42
N LEU A 181 16.29 -7.41 6.17
CA LEU A 181 15.72 -7.01 7.46
C LEU A 181 16.81 -6.70 8.49
N LEU A 182 17.90 -7.48 8.53
CA LEU A 182 19.04 -7.22 9.39
C LEU A 182 19.72 -5.89 9.05
N CYS A 183 20.00 -5.65 7.76
CA CYS A 183 20.56 -4.37 7.32
C CYS A 183 19.67 -3.17 7.69
N LEU A 184 18.34 -3.32 7.56
CA LEU A 184 17.39 -2.28 7.96
C LEU A 184 17.43 -2.03 9.46
N LYS A 185 17.45 -3.10 10.27
CA LYS A 185 17.51 -3.01 11.73
C LYS A 185 18.78 -2.30 12.20
N ASP A 186 19.92 -2.59 11.59
CA ASP A 186 21.20 -1.96 11.93
C ASP A 186 21.20 -0.45 11.64
N SER A 187 20.40 -0.01 10.66
CA SER A 187 20.24 1.41 10.30
C SER A 187 19.15 2.15 11.09
N GLU A 188 18.37 1.44 11.91
CA GLU A 188 17.22 2.02 12.60
C GLU A 188 17.60 2.52 14.00
N ASP A 189 16.86 3.51 14.48
CA ASP A 189 17.00 4.05 15.85
C ASP A 189 15.70 3.98 16.65
N ASP A 190 14.55 4.02 16.00
CA ASP A 190 13.26 4.03 16.67
C ASP A 190 12.94 2.68 17.33
N VAL A 191 12.51 2.72 18.59
CA VAL A 191 12.26 1.52 19.40
C VAL A 191 11.07 0.70 18.88
N ASN A 192 10.02 1.34 18.36
CA ASN A 192 8.86 0.64 17.84
C ASN A 192 9.19 -0.04 16.52
N VAL A 193 9.98 0.64 15.67
CA VAL A 193 10.44 0.08 14.40
C VAL A 193 11.40 -1.09 14.63
N LYS A 194 12.39 -0.94 15.52
CA LYS A 194 13.30 -2.04 15.91
C LYS A 194 12.56 -3.26 16.43
N ARG A 195 11.60 -3.05 17.33
CA ARG A 195 10.79 -4.14 17.87
C ARG A 195 10.04 -4.89 16.77
N TRP A 196 9.41 -4.17 15.84
CA TRP A 196 8.72 -4.81 14.72
C TRP A 196 9.69 -5.58 13.81
N LEU A 197 10.88 -5.02 13.54
CA LEU A 197 11.92 -5.71 12.76
C LEU A 197 12.40 -6.98 13.47
N ASP A 198 12.57 -6.95 14.79
CA ASP A 198 12.94 -8.13 15.60
C ASP A 198 11.89 -9.22 15.54
N GLU A 199 10.62 -8.87 15.78
CA GLU A 199 9.48 -9.78 15.66
C GLU A 199 9.42 -10.38 14.26
N TYR A 200 9.69 -9.58 13.21
CA TYR A 200 9.68 -10.08 11.84
C TYR A 200 10.87 -11.01 11.55
N ILE A 201 12.08 -10.64 11.94
CA ILE A 201 13.26 -11.48 11.75
C ILE A 201 13.04 -12.85 12.42
N GLY A 202 12.50 -12.88 13.65
CA GLY A 202 12.19 -14.14 14.33
C GLY A 202 11.20 -15.02 13.55
N GLY A 203 10.11 -14.44 13.04
CA GLY A 203 9.15 -15.19 12.21
C GLY A 203 9.76 -15.71 10.90
N VAL A 204 10.65 -14.93 10.26
CA VAL A 204 11.36 -15.36 9.05
C VAL A 204 12.34 -16.49 9.35
N GLU A 205 13.01 -16.48 10.51
CA GLU A 205 13.92 -17.56 10.93
C GLU A 205 13.18 -18.88 11.12
N GLU A 206 12.02 -18.85 11.76
CA GLU A 206 11.14 -20.03 11.89
C GLU A 206 10.68 -20.53 10.51
N ASP A 207 10.27 -19.61 9.63
CA ASP A 207 9.84 -19.95 8.26
C ASP A 207 10.97 -20.57 7.41
N ILE A 208 12.23 -20.16 7.60
CA ILE A 208 13.40 -20.73 6.90
C ILE A 208 13.59 -22.19 7.31
N GLU A 209 13.52 -22.48 8.62
CA GLU A 209 13.69 -23.85 9.11
C GLU A 209 12.60 -24.78 8.58
N HIS A 210 11.35 -24.31 8.61
CA HIS A 210 10.24 -25.05 8.02
C HIS A 210 10.42 -25.26 6.51
N ALA A 211 10.85 -24.23 5.77
CA ALA A 211 11.08 -24.34 4.33
C ALA A 211 12.14 -25.40 3.99
N ARG A 212 13.25 -25.46 4.74
CA ARG A 212 14.30 -26.47 4.51
C ARG A 212 13.81 -27.89 4.73
N ILE A 213 13.04 -28.13 5.80
CA ILE A 213 12.46 -29.45 6.09
C ILE A 213 11.52 -29.89 4.96
N ASP A 214 10.70 -28.97 4.44
CA ASP A 214 9.75 -29.27 3.37
C ASP A 214 10.49 -29.52 2.04
N GLU A 215 11.49 -28.70 1.71
CA GLU A 215 12.33 -28.86 0.52
C GLU A 215 13.08 -30.20 0.54
N GLU A 216 13.68 -30.60 1.67
CA GLU A 216 14.37 -31.89 1.82
C GLU A 216 13.44 -33.10 1.60
N ARG A 217 12.13 -32.98 1.86
CA ARG A 217 11.14 -34.05 1.64
C ARG A 217 10.70 -34.18 0.19
N GLU A 218 10.92 -33.14 -0.62
CA GLU A 218 10.59 -33.14 -2.05
C GLU A 218 11.72 -33.70 -2.93
N PHE A 219 12.90 -33.94 -2.34
CA PHE A 219 14.05 -34.62 -2.96
C PHE A 219 14.12 -36.11 -2.62
#